data_AF-A0A7Y5VJ88-F1
#
_entry.id   AF-A0A7Y5VJ88-F1
#
_cell.length_a   1.000
_cell.length_b   1.000
_cell.length_c   1.000
_cell.angle_alpha   90.00
_cell.angle_beta   90.00
_cell.angle_gamma   90.00
#
_symmetry.space_group_name_H-M   'P 1'
#
loop_
_entity.id
_entity.type
_entity.pdbx_description
1 polymer ?
#
loop_
_entity_poly.entity_id
_entity_poly.type
_entity_poly.pdbx_seq_one_letter_code
_entity_poly.pdbx_strand_id
1 'polypeptide(L)'
;MGIDLSSGTVTTLSRSKGEEENAIYGVHLLGGTIDVKHDGHRSTTLTNHTQHAIEWRASFPGRLNGLTVNGKAQAARTATTEGGEAISYVLVRVLPGQSLTVNTR
;
A
#
# COMPACT_ATOMS: atom_id res chain seq x y z
N MET A 1 -7.30 8.77 0.28
CA MET A 1 -6.66 7.57 0.86
C MET A 1 -7.71 6.69 1.52
N GLY A 2 -7.49 5.37 1.57
CA GLY A 2 -8.25 4.44 2.40
C GLY A 2 -7.32 3.35 2.92
N ILE A 3 -7.41 3.06 4.22
CA ILE A 3 -6.72 1.96 4.89
C ILE A 3 -7.80 0.98 5.36
N ASP A 4 -7.70 -0.29 4.96
CA ASP A 4 -8.54 -1.37 5.49
C ASP A 4 -7.68 -2.37 6.27
N LEU A 5 -8.21 -2.83 7.40
CA LEU A 5 -7.57 -3.74 8.34
C LEU A 5 -8.45 -4.99 8.52
N SER A 6 -8.70 -5.69 7.42
CA SER A 6 -9.40 -6.97 7.44
C SER A 6 -8.39 -8.13 7.44
N SER A 7 -8.73 -9.20 8.17
CA SER A 7 -8.01 -10.50 8.16
C SER A 7 -6.48 -10.45 8.38
N GLY A 8 -5.98 -9.45 9.13
CA GLY A 8 -4.55 -9.32 9.43
C GLY A 8 -3.71 -8.71 8.30
N THR A 9 -4.35 -8.17 7.26
CA THR A 9 -3.68 -7.49 6.14
C THR A 9 -4.00 -6.00 6.18
N VAL A 10 -2.97 -5.15 6.10
CA VAL A 10 -3.14 -3.73 5.84
C VAL A 10 -3.37 -3.56 4.34
N THR A 11 -4.49 -2.97 3.93
CA THR A 11 -4.72 -2.61 2.52
C THR A 11 -4.70 -1.11 2.36
N THR A 12 -3.88 -0.60 1.44
CA THR A 12 -3.86 0.82 1.09
C THR A 12 -4.29 1.00 -0.36
N LEU A 13 -5.20 1.93 -0.62
CA LEU A 13 -5.58 2.33 -1.98
C LEU A 13 -5.30 3.82 -2.19
N SER A 14 -4.33 4.12 -3.06
CA SER A 14 -4.14 5.50 -3.51
C SER A 14 -5.25 5.86 -4.50
N ARG A 15 -6.10 6.84 -4.14
CA ARG A 15 -7.22 7.31 -4.97
C ARG A 15 -7.04 8.75 -5.47
N SER A 16 -5.87 9.35 -5.28
CA SER A 16 -5.65 10.73 -5.75
C SER A 16 -5.56 10.76 -7.26
N LYS A 17 -6.26 11.72 -7.88
CA LYS A 17 -6.19 11.98 -9.32
C LYS A 17 -5.05 12.94 -9.70
N GLY A 18 -4.37 13.52 -8.71
CA GLY A 18 -3.23 14.44 -8.87
C GLY A 18 -1.94 13.89 -8.27
N GLU A 19 -0.88 14.70 -8.31
CA GLU A 19 0.45 14.42 -7.74
C GLU A 19 0.55 14.82 -6.26
N GLU A 20 -0.59 15.01 -5.59
CA GLU A 20 -0.61 15.46 -4.21
C GLU A 20 -0.13 14.35 -3.27
N GLU A 21 0.84 14.72 -2.43
CA GLU A 21 1.29 13.89 -1.32
C GLU A 21 0.22 13.83 -0.23
N ASN A 22 -0.06 12.64 0.29
CA ASN A 22 -0.96 12.46 1.41
C ASN A 22 -0.42 11.39 2.35
N ALA A 23 -0.23 11.74 3.62
CA ALA A 23 0.28 10.83 4.63
C ALA A 23 -0.65 10.76 5.84
N ILE A 24 -0.79 9.55 6.39
CA ILE A 24 -1.31 9.33 7.74
C ILE A 24 -0.18 8.69 8.54
N TYR A 25 0.10 9.28 9.70
CA TYR A 25 1.07 8.79 10.65
C TYR A 25 0.37 8.25 11.89
N GLY A 26 0.99 7.28 12.56
CA GLY A 26 0.55 6.83 13.88
C GLY A 26 -0.74 6.01 13.89
N VAL A 27 -1.08 5.30 12.80
CA VAL A 27 -2.27 4.44 12.80
C VAL A 27 -2.03 3.25 13.73
N HIS A 28 -2.81 3.14 14.80
CA HIS A 28 -2.68 2.07 15.77
C HIS A 28 -3.05 0.71 15.17
N LEU A 29 -2.15 -0.25 15.30
CA LEU A 29 -2.30 -1.62 14.80
C LEU A 29 -1.41 -2.58 15.59
N LEU A 30 -1.91 -3.76 15.93
CA LEU A 30 -1.14 -4.85 16.57
C LEU A 30 -0.27 -4.39 17.76
N GLY A 31 -0.78 -3.49 18.60
CA GLY A 31 -0.05 -2.97 19.77
C GLY A 31 1.08 -1.97 19.48
N GLY A 32 1.23 -1.52 18.22
CA GLY A 32 2.14 -0.43 17.83
C GLY A 32 1.45 0.52 16.86
N THR A 33 2.24 1.14 15.97
CA THR A 33 1.72 2.04 14.93
C THR A 33 2.28 1.70 13.54
N ILE A 34 1.59 2.18 12.51
CA ILE A 34 2.10 2.27 11.15
C ILE A 34 1.96 3.69 10.63
N ASP A 35 2.85 4.03 9.69
CA ASP A 35 2.77 5.24 8.89
C ASP A 35 2.57 4.86 7.43
N VAL A 36 1.68 5.56 6.74
CA VAL A 36 1.41 5.37 5.31
C VAL A 36 1.52 6.72 4.63
N LYS A 37 2.36 6.81 3.60
CA LYS A 37 2.53 7.99 2.76
C LYS A 37 2.25 7.63 1.30
N HIS A 38 1.31 8.32 0.68
CA HIS A 38 1.07 8.28 -0.75
C HIS A 38 1.70 9.49 -1.42
N ASP A 39 2.33 9.27 -2.57
CA ASP A 39 2.75 10.32 -3.49
C ASP A 39 1.92 10.19 -4.77
N GLY A 40 0.85 10.98 -4.83
CA GLY A 40 -0.16 10.86 -5.87
C GLY A 40 -0.67 9.42 -6.03
N HIS A 41 -0.92 9.04 -7.29
CA HIS A 41 -1.24 7.66 -7.69
C HIS A 41 -0.01 6.83 -8.05
N ARG A 42 1.21 7.38 -7.86
CA ARG A 42 2.45 6.76 -8.34
C ARG A 42 3.15 5.93 -7.28
N SER A 43 3.09 6.36 -6.02
CA SER A 43 3.83 5.69 -4.96
C SER A 43 3.01 5.57 -3.68
N THR A 44 3.29 4.50 -2.93
CA THR A 44 2.89 4.38 -1.53
C THR A 44 4.07 3.85 -0.73
N THR A 45 4.33 4.44 0.42
CA THR A 45 5.30 3.97 1.41
C THR A 45 4.57 3.59 2.67
N LEU A 46 4.92 2.43 3.25
CA LEU A 46 4.46 2.00 4.56
C LEU A 46 5.66 1.76 5.47
N THR A 47 5.64 2.39 6.65
CA THR A 47 6.62 2.18 7.72
C THR A 47 5.95 1.47 8.89
N ASN A 48 6.53 0.35 9.32
CA ASN A 48 6.00 -0.48 10.39
C ASN A 48 6.71 -0.21 11.72
N HIS A 49 6.03 0.44 12.66
CA HIS A 49 6.53 0.69 14.02
C HIS A 49 5.96 -0.30 15.05
N THR A 50 5.33 -1.39 14.60
CA THR A 50 4.87 -2.47 15.45
C THR A 50 6.00 -3.47 15.73
N GLN A 51 5.79 -4.37 16.69
CA GLN A 51 6.70 -5.49 16.97
C GLN A 51 6.40 -6.73 16.12
N HIS A 52 5.44 -6.65 15.19
CA HIS A 52 5.00 -7.76 14.37
C HIS A 52 5.23 -7.49 12.88
N ALA A 53 5.41 -8.56 12.10
CA ALA A 53 5.39 -8.43 10.65
C ALA A 53 3.95 -8.12 10.19
N ILE A 54 3.85 -7.24 9.20
CA ILE A 54 2.58 -6.83 8.60
C ILE A 54 2.52 -7.35 7.17
N GLU A 55 1.43 -8.02 6.83
CA GLU A 55 1.10 -8.27 5.43
C GLU A 55 0.42 -7.01 4.87
N TRP A 56 1.03 -6.42 3.85
CA TRP A 56 0.57 -5.17 3.25
C TRP A 56 0.19 -5.38 1.79
N ARG A 57 -1.06 -5.02 1.48
CA ARG A 57 -1.61 -4.94 0.12
C ARG A 57 -1.53 -3.50 -0.40
N ALA A 58 -0.46 -3.19 -1.13
CA ALA A 58 -0.31 -1.91 -1.81
C ALA A 58 -1.14 -1.93 -3.11
N SER A 59 -2.21 -1.13 -3.17
CA SER A 59 -3.15 -1.11 -4.30
C SER A 59 -3.19 0.24 -5.00
N PHE A 60 -3.33 0.19 -6.33
CA PHE A 60 -3.38 1.33 -7.23
C PHE A 60 -4.55 1.19 -8.22
N PRO A 61 -5.16 2.29 -8.68
CA PRO A 61 -6.22 2.25 -9.68
C PRO A 61 -5.71 1.76 -11.04
N GLY A 62 -6.60 1.11 -11.79
CA GLY A 62 -6.34 0.65 -13.15
C GLY A 62 -5.69 -0.74 -13.23
N ARG A 63 -5.44 -1.17 -14.47
CA ARG A 63 -4.75 -2.43 -14.81
C ARG A 63 -3.30 -2.12 -15.12
N LEU A 64 -2.41 -2.50 -14.23
CA LEU A 64 -0.96 -2.36 -14.35
C LEU A 64 -0.36 -3.75 -14.47
N ASN A 65 0.60 -3.93 -15.38
CA ASN A 65 1.25 -5.23 -15.58
C ASN A 65 2.32 -5.52 -14.51
N GLY A 66 2.82 -4.49 -13.85
CA GLY A 66 3.86 -4.62 -12.83
C GLY A 66 3.96 -3.40 -11.94
N LEU A 67 4.40 -3.64 -10.71
CA LEU A 67 4.75 -2.64 -9.72
C LEU A 67 6.23 -2.82 -9.35
N THR A 68 6.81 -1.85 -8.66
CA THR A 68 8.16 -2.00 -8.09
C THR A 68 8.09 -1.89 -6.57
N VAL A 69 8.77 -2.80 -5.86
CA VAL A 69 8.90 -2.79 -4.40
C VAL A 69 10.35 -2.46 -4.07
N ASN A 70 10.61 -1.29 -3.47
CA ASN A 70 11.97 -0.74 -3.29
C ASN A 70 12.81 -0.84 -4.57
N GLY A 71 12.22 -0.51 -5.72
CA GLY A 71 12.87 -0.54 -7.04
C GLY A 71 12.94 -1.92 -7.71
N LYS A 72 12.61 -3.02 -7.01
CA LYS A 72 12.57 -4.36 -7.61
C LYS A 72 11.22 -4.63 -8.27
N ALA A 73 11.24 -5.01 -9.55
CA ALA A 73 10.03 -5.30 -10.30
C ALA A 73 9.30 -6.53 -9.74
N GLN A 74 7.98 -6.42 -9.61
CA GLN A 74 7.09 -7.48 -9.17
C GLN A 74 5.83 -7.49 -10.04
N ALA A 75 5.38 -8.68 -10.44
CA ALA A 75 4.13 -8.84 -11.18
C ALA A 75 2.95 -8.35 -10.32
N ALA A 76 2.14 -7.47 -10.90
CA ALA A 76 0.96 -6.96 -10.23
C ALA A 76 -0.19 -7.99 -10.36
N ARG A 77 -0.98 -8.11 -9.29
CA ARG A 77 -2.27 -8.82 -9.32
C ARG A 77 -3.37 -7.81 -9.59
N THR A 78 -4.42 -8.22 -10.30
CA THR A 78 -5.57 -7.36 -10.57
C THR A 78 -6.82 -7.85 -9.85
N ALA A 79 -7.63 -6.93 -9.34
CA ALA A 79 -8.97 -7.21 -8.84
C ALA A 79 -9.95 -6.15 -9.36
N THR A 80 -11.24 -6.43 -9.24
CA THR A 80 -12.30 -5.45 -9.49
C THR A 80 -12.90 -5.06 -8.15
N THR A 81 -13.06 -3.77 -7.90
CA THR A 81 -13.77 -3.26 -6.71
C THR A 81 -15.27 -3.55 -6.84
N GLU A 82 -16.02 -3.44 -5.74
CA GLU A 82 -17.48 -3.55 -5.78
C GLU A 82 -18.13 -2.52 -6.72
N GLY A 83 -17.50 -1.36 -6.91
CA GLY A 83 -17.92 -0.33 -7.86
C GLY A 83 -17.59 -0.61 -9.32
N GLY A 84 -17.01 -1.77 -9.65
CA GLY A 84 -16.65 -2.16 -11.01
C GLY A 84 -15.30 -1.62 -11.51
N GLU A 85 -14.56 -0.90 -10.67
CA GLU A 85 -13.27 -0.32 -11.04
C GLU A 85 -12.16 -1.37 -10.95
N ALA A 86 -11.26 -1.41 -11.94
CA ALA A 86 -10.08 -2.26 -11.86
C ALA A 86 -9.04 -1.65 -10.91
N ILE A 87 -8.44 -2.48 -10.07
CA ILE A 87 -7.30 -2.15 -9.23
C ILE A 87 -6.17 -3.14 -9.46
N SER A 88 -4.93 -2.66 -9.35
CA SER A 88 -3.72 -3.46 -9.39
C SER A 88 -3.00 -3.39 -8.06
N TYR A 89 -2.48 -4.51 -7.58
CA TYR A 89 -1.86 -4.58 -6.26
C TYR A 89 -0.73 -5.59 -6.16
N VAL A 90 0.12 -5.41 -5.16
CA VAL A 90 1.08 -6.41 -4.68
C VAL A 90 0.84 -6.68 -3.19
N LEU A 91 1.11 -7.91 -2.78
CA LEU A 91 1.21 -8.28 -1.37
C LEU A 91 2.69 -8.29 -0.99
N VAL A 92 3.04 -7.54 0.04
CA VAL A 92 4.40 -7.42 0.55
C VAL A 92 4.38 -7.55 2.06
N ARG A 93 5.36 -8.27 2.60
CA ARG A 93 5.54 -8.41 4.04
C ARG A 93 6.48 -7.32 4.53
N VAL A 94 6.01 -6.52 5.49
CA VAL A 94 6.77 -5.41 6.10
C VAL A 94 7.17 -5.83 7.51
N LEU A 95 8.46 -6.07 7.73
CA LEU A 95 8.99 -6.48 9.04
C LEU A 95 8.95 -5.32 10.05
N PRO A 96 9.03 -5.62 11.37
CA PRO A 96 9.19 -4.59 12.40
C PRO A 96 10.33 -3.63 12.09
N GLY A 97 10.07 -2.32 12.21
CA GLY A 97 11.02 -1.24 11.91
C GLY A 97 11.31 -1.03 10.41
N GLN A 98 10.72 -1.81 9.52
CA GLN A 98 10.95 -1.70 8.08
C GLN A 98 10.08 -0.62 7.45
N SER A 99 10.65 0.07 6.46
CA SER A 99 9.92 0.93 5.53
C SER A 99 10.02 0.35 4.11
N LEU A 100 8.89 0.18 3.44
CA LEU A 100 8.81 -0.29 2.06
C LEU A 100 8.03 0.70 1.19
N THR A 101 8.54 0.96 0.00
CA THR A 101 7.90 1.81 -1.01
C THR A 101 7.50 0.97 -2.22
N VAL A 102 6.24 1.11 -2.64
CA VAL A 102 5.69 0.49 -3.85
C VAL A 102 5.38 1.57 -4.86
N ASN A 103 5.86 1.43 -6.10
CA ASN A 103 5.59 2.38 -7.19
C ASN A 103 4.90 1.73 -8.38
N THR A 104 3.98 2.47 -8.99
CA THR A 104 3.55 2.27 -10.38
C THR A 104 4.66 2.83 -11.28
N ARG A 105 5.11 2.07 -12.28
CA ARG A 105 6.16 2.52 -13.20
C ARG A 105 5.78 3.80 -13.95
#